data_AF-A0A7K2BSL9-F1
#
_entry.id   AF-A0A7K2BSL9-F1
#
_cell.length_a   1.000
_cell.length_b   1.000
_cell.length_c   1.000
_cell.angle_alpha   90.00
_cell.angle_beta   90.00
_cell.angle_gamma   90.00
#
_symmetry.space_group_name_H-M   'P 1'
#
loop_
_entity.id
_entity.type
_entity.pdbx_description
1 polymer ?
#
loop_
_entity_poly.entity_id
_entity_poly.type
_entity_poly.pdbx_seq_one_letter_code
_entity_poly.pdbx_strand_id
1 'polypeptide(L)'
;MSSERRTVRPFDIDWRLKRSLTDAVLHYGDLQCEAGDSVLVTTEYARRVPTLRWCSDDDFEHFKRNIGLGETEPGFDPALLTLVVTARTGSLKTCEIVLCRPVSECHDLDNPSRIGERRDGTRWTAFSADSHGAFVDAYVALRRDVDVSPEQPLRPSRAGTWLAHARFRLRCESDAELFRPLPLDEEDRKRLQLPKGTVSFTEVANDVADPSAGVESARFWVDKALLEAIDAQARSPWAAHVQRQMMASFLTDVIAAHAAREADADGPDDAYEDLKESLIGRVARLLADRSKPRRDRDDVLHICRRDPAMAVAFAQDVCALLPAVLESLESKE
;
A
#
# COMPACT_ATOMS: atom_id res chain seq x y z
N MET A 1 -3.70 21.69 -2.92
CA MET A 1 -5.10 21.28 -2.65
C MET A 1 -5.17 20.72 -1.24
N SER A 2 -5.91 21.37 -0.34
CA SER A 2 -6.06 20.96 1.06
C SER A 2 -6.78 19.61 1.16
N SER A 3 -6.13 18.58 1.71
CA SER A 3 -6.77 17.30 2.01
C SER A 3 -7.56 17.44 3.32
N GLU A 4 -8.77 17.94 3.22
CA GLU A 4 -9.65 18.09 4.37
C GLU A 4 -10.08 16.70 4.89
N ARG A 5 -9.46 16.22 5.97
CA ARG A 5 -9.90 15.01 6.70
C ARG A 5 -11.15 15.35 7.52
N ARG A 6 -12.32 15.42 6.88
CA ARG A 6 -13.61 15.50 7.58
C ARG A 6 -14.04 14.10 8.03
N THR A 7 -13.87 13.79 9.31
CA THR A 7 -14.38 12.57 9.97
C THR A 7 -15.89 12.63 10.23
N VAL A 8 -16.46 13.84 10.31
CA VAL A 8 -17.91 14.05 10.49
C VAL A 8 -18.45 14.79 9.27
N ARG A 9 -19.37 14.15 8.55
CA ARG A 9 -20.09 14.76 7.42
C ARG A 9 -21.41 15.34 7.96
N PRO A 10 -21.72 16.62 7.73
CA PRO A 10 -22.95 17.25 8.23
C PRO A 10 -24.18 16.90 7.38
N PHE A 11 -24.07 15.96 6.44
CA PHE A 11 -25.12 15.68 5.48
C PHE A 11 -26.15 14.71 6.04
N ASP A 12 -27.42 15.02 5.82
CA ASP A 12 -28.53 14.11 6.13
C ASP A 12 -28.70 13.16 4.93
N ILE A 13 -28.30 11.90 5.11
CA ILE A 13 -28.29 10.87 4.07
C ILE A 13 -29.04 9.67 4.63
N ASP A 14 -29.90 9.07 3.80
CA ASP A 14 -30.61 7.84 4.14
C ASP A 14 -29.64 6.77 4.69
N TRP A 15 -29.97 6.24 5.86
CA TRP A 15 -29.15 5.26 6.56
C TRP A 15 -28.96 3.97 5.75
N ARG A 16 -29.92 3.59 4.90
CA ARG A 16 -29.85 2.43 3.99
C ARG A 16 -28.78 2.66 2.95
N LEU A 17 -28.73 3.85 2.34
CA LEU A 17 -27.67 4.20 1.41
C LEU A 17 -26.32 4.20 2.12
N LYS A 18 -26.23 4.82 3.30
CA LYS A 18 -24.99 4.86 4.08
C LYS A 18 -24.45 3.47 4.44
N ARG A 19 -25.34 2.50 4.71
CA ARG A 19 -25.02 1.11 5.03
C ARG A 19 -24.89 0.19 3.82
N SER A 20 -25.23 0.66 2.62
CA SER A 20 -25.29 -0.19 1.43
C SER A 20 -23.95 -0.88 1.10
N LEU A 21 -22.83 -0.30 1.49
CA LEU A 21 -21.49 -0.88 1.28
C LEU A 21 -20.92 -1.57 2.53
N THR A 22 -21.64 -1.64 3.64
CA THR A 22 -21.14 -2.22 4.90
C THR A 22 -20.97 -3.73 4.81
N ASP A 23 -21.82 -4.40 4.06
CA ASP A 23 -21.78 -5.87 3.89
C ASP A 23 -20.88 -6.31 2.73
N ALA A 24 -20.17 -5.36 2.11
CA ALA A 24 -19.26 -5.67 1.03
C ALA A 24 -18.01 -6.38 1.56
N VAL A 25 -17.57 -7.41 0.83
CA VAL A 25 -16.41 -8.24 1.15
C VAL A 25 -15.48 -8.28 -0.06
N LEU A 26 -14.23 -7.87 0.14
CA LEU A 26 -13.18 -8.02 -0.84
C LEU A 26 -12.63 -9.45 -0.75
N HIS A 27 -12.74 -10.20 -1.84
CA HIS A 27 -12.19 -11.54 -1.97
C HIS A 27 -10.84 -11.51 -2.69
N TYR A 28 -9.90 -12.29 -2.17
CA TYR A 28 -8.55 -12.44 -2.72
C TYR A 28 -8.14 -13.93 -2.79
N GLY A 29 -8.70 -14.63 -3.78
CA GLY A 29 -8.73 -16.10 -3.76
C GLY A 29 -9.59 -16.56 -2.57
N ASP A 30 -9.02 -17.39 -1.69
CA ASP A 30 -9.72 -17.88 -0.50
C ASP A 30 -9.77 -16.88 0.68
N LEU A 31 -8.99 -15.81 0.59
CA LEU A 31 -8.95 -14.78 1.62
C LEU A 31 -10.13 -13.82 1.47
N GLN A 32 -10.65 -13.35 2.60
CA GLN A 32 -11.77 -12.43 2.69
C GLN A 32 -11.36 -11.22 3.53
N CYS A 33 -11.79 -10.03 3.11
CA CYS A 33 -11.56 -8.77 3.82
C CYS A 33 -12.88 -8.02 3.88
N GLU A 34 -13.45 -7.91 5.07
CA GLU A 34 -14.69 -7.18 5.31
C GLU A 34 -14.47 -5.67 5.18
N ALA A 35 -15.56 -4.93 4.94
CA ALA A 35 -15.53 -3.48 4.88
C ALA A 35 -15.02 -2.88 6.20
N GLY A 36 -13.97 -2.07 6.11
CA GLY A 36 -13.28 -1.45 7.24
C GLY A 36 -12.07 -2.22 7.74
N ASP A 37 -11.85 -3.45 7.28
CA ASP A 37 -10.79 -4.34 7.80
C ASP A 37 -9.56 -4.42 6.86
N SER A 38 -8.61 -5.25 7.25
CA SER A 38 -7.41 -5.56 6.50
C SER A 38 -7.03 -7.04 6.57
N VAL A 39 -6.60 -7.60 5.45
CA VAL A 39 -6.12 -8.99 5.37
C VAL A 39 -4.66 -9.04 4.94
N LEU A 40 -3.90 -9.97 5.54
CA LEU A 40 -2.54 -10.27 5.14
C LEU A 40 -2.55 -11.17 3.91
N VAL A 41 -1.88 -10.75 2.85
CA VAL A 41 -1.70 -11.47 1.59
C VAL A 41 -0.23 -11.85 1.44
N THR A 42 0.02 -13.12 1.12
CA THR A 42 1.37 -13.67 0.96
C THR A 42 1.91 -13.41 -0.46
N THR A 43 3.04 -14.01 -0.80
CA THR A 43 3.76 -13.92 -2.09
C THR A 43 2.92 -14.31 -3.32
N GLU A 44 1.72 -14.88 -3.14
CA GLU A 44 0.75 -15.11 -4.21
C GLU A 44 -0.04 -13.86 -4.62
N TYR A 45 0.31 -12.69 -4.07
CA TYR A 45 -0.34 -11.42 -4.38
C TYR A 45 -0.53 -11.26 -5.90
N ALA A 46 0.52 -11.25 -6.72
CA ALA A 46 0.35 -11.03 -8.16
C ALA A 46 -0.42 -12.11 -8.93
N ARG A 47 -0.72 -13.27 -8.33
CA ARG A 47 -1.38 -14.40 -9.02
C ARG A 47 -2.90 -14.45 -8.85
N ARG A 48 -3.44 -13.85 -7.80
CA ARG A 48 -4.89 -13.93 -7.50
C ARG A 48 -5.62 -12.68 -7.98
N VAL A 49 -6.79 -12.84 -8.57
CA VAL A 49 -7.59 -11.71 -9.09
C VAL A 49 -8.57 -11.26 -8.00
N PRO A 50 -8.45 -10.03 -7.46
CA PRO A 50 -9.42 -9.55 -6.49
C PRO A 50 -10.81 -9.41 -7.11
N THR A 51 -11.81 -9.86 -6.36
CA THR A 51 -13.22 -9.63 -6.66
C THR A 51 -13.91 -8.98 -5.47
N LEU A 52 -14.92 -8.15 -5.75
CA LEU A 52 -15.68 -7.47 -4.72
C LEU A 52 -17.09 -8.05 -4.70
N ARG A 53 -17.43 -8.72 -3.61
CA ARG A 53 -18.78 -9.17 -3.33
C ARG A 53 -19.50 -8.05 -2.58
N TRP A 54 -20.65 -7.61 -3.08
CA TRP A 54 -21.35 -6.45 -2.51
C TRP A 54 -22.17 -6.81 -1.27
N CYS A 55 -22.73 -8.02 -1.27
CA CYS A 55 -23.48 -8.62 -0.17
C CYS A 55 -23.67 -10.13 -0.45
N SER A 56 -24.45 -10.82 0.39
CA SER A 56 -24.89 -12.20 0.12
C SER A 56 -25.71 -12.29 -1.18
N ASP A 57 -25.77 -13.47 -1.79
CA ASP A 57 -26.54 -13.69 -3.02
C ASP A 57 -28.05 -13.46 -2.80
N ASP A 58 -28.56 -13.85 -1.63
CA ASP A 58 -29.96 -13.65 -1.24
C ASP A 58 -30.31 -12.17 -1.05
N ASP A 59 -29.34 -11.34 -0.65
CA ASP A 59 -29.52 -9.91 -0.41
C ASP A 59 -29.21 -9.04 -1.63
N PHE A 60 -28.74 -9.60 -2.76
CA PHE A 60 -28.21 -8.79 -3.86
C PHE A 60 -29.24 -7.88 -4.53
N GLU A 61 -30.47 -8.37 -4.72
CA GLU A 61 -31.57 -7.55 -5.22
C GLU A 61 -32.04 -6.51 -4.18
N HIS A 62 -31.81 -6.76 -2.88
CA HIS A 62 -32.03 -5.75 -1.85
C HIS A 62 -30.92 -4.70 -1.86
N PHE A 63 -29.66 -5.08 -2.07
CA PHE A 63 -28.53 -4.17 -2.24
C PHE A 63 -28.75 -3.23 -3.43
N LYS A 64 -29.07 -3.78 -4.63
CA LYS A 64 -29.37 -2.97 -5.83
C LYS A 64 -30.49 -1.98 -5.59
N ARG A 65 -31.55 -2.43 -4.91
CA ARG A 65 -32.62 -1.54 -4.47
C ARG A 65 -32.10 -0.51 -3.49
N ASN A 66 -31.35 -0.84 -2.44
CA ASN A 66 -30.88 0.14 -1.45
C ASN A 66 -29.97 1.22 -2.03
N ILE A 67 -29.10 0.88 -3.00
CA ILE A 67 -28.32 1.89 -3.71
C ILE A 67 -29.19 2.73 -4.66
N GLY A 68 -30.24 2.14 -5.24
CA GLY A 68 -31.22 2.80 -6.11
C GLY A 68 -32.39 3.50 -5.37
N LEU A 69 -32.63 3.21 -4.09
CA LEU A 69 -33.76 3.68 -3.28
C LEU A 69 -33.59 5.12 -2.81
N GLY A 70 -32.68 5.87 -3.43
CA GLY A 70 -32.82 7.34 -3.52
C GLY A 70 -34.15 7.78 -4.16
N GLU A 71 -35.00 6.87 -4.60
CA GLU A 71 -36.35 7.13 -5.10
C GLU A 71 -37.41 7.46 -4.03
N THR A 72 -37.18 7.19 -2.73
CA THR A 72 -38.21 7.45 -1.69
C THR A 72 -37.67 8.31 -0.54
N GLU A 73 -38.06 9.59 -0.53
CA GLU A 73 -37.84 10.67 0.47
C GLU A 73 -36.42 11.22 0.68
N PRO A 74 -36.27 12.56 0.71
CA PRO A 74 -35.96 13.33 -0.49
C PRO A 74 -34.65 12.82 -1.13
N GLY A 75 -34.71 11.62 -1.68
CA GLY A 75 -33.55 10.89 -2.09
C GLY A 75 -32.96 11.45 -3.38
N PHE A 76 -31.75 11.01 -3.66
CA PHE A 76 -31.08 11.36 -4.91
C PHE A 76 -31.66 10.51 -6.04
N ASP A 77 -32.05 11.16 -7.12
CA ASP A 77 -32.31 10.48 -8.39
C ASP A 77 -31.11 9.54 -8.69
N PRO A 78 -31.33 8.23 -8.88
CA PRO A 78 -30.27 7.27 -9.18
C PRO A 78 -29.38 7.68 -10.37
N ALA A 79 -29.90 8.47 -11.32
CA ALA A 79 -29.12 9.01 -12.43
C ALA A 79 -28.02 9.98 -11.97
N LEU A 80 -28.17 10.59 -10.79
CA LEU A 80 -27.19 11.47 -10.15
C LEU A 80 -26.11 10.71 -9.40
N LEU A 81 -26.28 9.41 -9.15
CA LEU A 81 -25.38 8.61 -8.34
C LEU A 81 -24.48 7.73 -9.21
N THR A 82 -23.25 7.52 -8.75
CA THR A 82 -22.32 6.54 -9.33
C THR A 82 -21.71 5.67 -8.24
N LEU A 83 -21.65 4.38 -8.52
CA LEU A 83 -20.84 3.41 -7.80
C LEU A 83 -19.43 3.42 -8.39
N VAL A 84 -18.44 3.75 -7.56
CA VAL A 84 -17.03 3.87 -7.95
C VAL A 84 -16.20 3.02 -7.02
N VAL A 85 -15.36 2.15 -7.57
CA VAL A 85 -14.31 1.45 -6.82
C VAL A 85 -12.97 1.97 -7.29
N THR A 86 -12.16 2.40 -6.35
CA THR A 86 -10.79 2.80 -6.59
C THR A 86 -9.83 1.82 -5.93
N ALA A 87 -8.71 1.55 -6.58
CA ALA A 87 -7.61 0.78 -6.03
C ALA A 87 -6.32 1.60 -6.08
N ARG A 88 -5.51 1.49 -5.03
CA ARG A 88 -4.18 2.13 -4.96
C ARG A 88 -3.21 1.19 -4.29
N THR A 89 -1.97 1.16 -4.76
CA THR A 89 -0.92 0.39 -4.04
C THR A 89 -0.55 1.10 -2.73
N GLY A 90 0.09 0.37 -1.82
CA GLY A 90 0.66 0.96 -0.60
C GLY A 90 1.84 1.90 -0.87
N SER A 91 2.65 1.62 -1.90
CA SER A 91 3.90 2.35 -2.17
C SER A 91 3.81 3.35 -3.32
N LEU A 92 3.18 2.98 -4.44
CA LEU A 92 2.88 3.87 -5.55
C LEU A 92 1.61 4.64 -5.19
N LYS A 93 1.71 5.96 -5.05
CA LYS A 93 0.54 6.83 -4.84
C LYS A 93 -0.34 6.96 -6.12
N THR A 94 -0.35 5.94 -6.99
CA THR A 94 -1.28 5.77 -8.10
C THR A 94 -2.64 5.32 -7.56
N CYS A 95 -3.71 5.98 -8.01
CA CYS A 95 -5.08 5.62 -7.69
C CYS A 95 -5.80 5.37 -9.00
N GLU A 96 -6.26 4.15 -9.21
CA GLU A 96 -6.94 3.72 -10.42
C GLU A 96 -8.42 3.50 -10.11
N ILE A 97 -9.30 3.92 -11.02
CA ILE A 97 -10.72 3.61 -10.96
C ILE A 97 -10.91 2.24 -11.60
N VAL A 98 -11.15 1.21 -10.78
CA VAL A 98 -11.23 -0.19 -11.22
C VAL A 98 -12.67 -0.62 -11.53
N LEU A 99 -13.65 0.12 -11.03
CA LEU A 99 -15.06 0.00 -11.39
C LEU A 99 -15.71 1.37 -11.33
N CYS A 100 -16.50 1.72 -12.34
CA CYS A 100 -17.30 2.95 -12.36
C CYS A 100 -18.60 2.68 -13.11
N ARG A 101 -19.73 2.81 -12.40
CA ARG A 101 -21.06 2.56 -12.94
C ARG A 101 -22.04 3.63 -12.44
N PRO A 102 -22.90 4.18 -13.30
CA PRO A 102 -24.10 4.87 -12.84
C PRO A 102 -24.96 3.93 -12.01
N VAL A 103 -25.56 4.41 -10.93
CA VAL A 103 -26.43 3.55 -10.08
C VAL A 103 -27.67 3.08 -10.86
N SER A 104 -28.17 3.90 -11.80
CA SER A 104 -29.23 3.52 -12.73
C SER A 104 -28.90 2.28 -13.59
N GLU A 105 -27.61 1.98 -13.79
CA GLU A 105 -27.12 0.84 -14.56
C GLU A 105 -26.69 -0.35 -13.67
N CYS A 106 -26.88 -0.28 -12.34
CA CYS A 106 -26.48 -1.35 -11.43
C CYS A 106 -27.37 -2.60 -11.49
N HIS A 107 -28.41 -2.62 -12.31
CA HIS A 107 -29.18 -3.85 -12.58
C HIS A 107 -28.31 -4.94 -13.22
N ASP A 108 -27.34 -4.54 -14.06
CA ASP A 108 -26.34 -5.39 -14.73
C ASP A 108 -25.05 -5.56 -13.91
N LEU A 109 -25.06 -5.18 -12.63
CA LEU A 109 -23.89 -5.34 -11.77
C LEU A 109 -23.72 -6.82 -11.39
N ASP A 110 -22.51 -7.35 -11.53
CA ASP A 110 -22.18 -8.71 -11.11
C ASP A 110 -21.95 -8.80 -9.59
N ASN A 111 -22.32 -9.93 -8.99
CA ASN A 111 -21.94 -10.31 -7.62
C ASN A 111 -21.31 -11.71 -7.63
N PRO A 112 -19.99 -11.86 -7.47
CA PRO A 112 -19.00 -10.81 -7.20
C PRO A 112 -18.57 -10.04 -8.47
N SER A 113 -18.31 -8.74 -8.31
CA SER A 113 -17.74 -7.90 -9.37
C SER A 113 -16.23 -8.11 -9.50
N ARG A 114 -15.74 -8.29 -10.74
CA ARG A 114 -14.31 -8.40 -11.02
C ARG A 114 -13.67 -7.02 -10.98
N ILE A 115 -12.72 -6.81 -10.06
CA ILE A 115 -12.02 -5.52 -9.91
C ILE A 115 -10.51 -5.64 -10.13
N GLY A 116 -9.97 -6.87 -10.21
CA GLY A 116 -8.54 -7.12 -10.38
C GLY A 116 -8.01 -6.92 -11.80
N GLU A 117 -8.88 -6.99 -12.79
CA GLU A 117 -8.52 -6.97 -14.21
C GLU A 117 -9.33 -5.93 -14.97
N ARG A 118 -8.75 -5.44 -16.06
CA ARG A 118 -9.39 -4.64 -17.08
C ARG A 118 -10.18 -5.55 -18.03
N ARG A 119 -11.00 -4.94 -18.89
CA ARG A 119 -11.81 -5.69 -19.87
C ARG A 119 -10.98 -6.48 -20.88
N ASP A 120 -9.74 -6.06 -21.11
CA ASP A 120 -8.77 -6.74 -21.98
C ASP A 120 -8.01 -7.88 -21.27
N GLY A 121 -8.33 -8.17 -20.01
CA GLY A 121 -7.67 -9.17 -19.18
C GLY A 121 -6.35 -8.70 -18.55
N THR A 122 -5.93 -7.45 -18.81
CA THR A 122 -4.73 -6.91 -18.16
C THR A 122 -5.01 -6.50 -16.72
N ARG A 123 -4.04 -6.70 -15.84
CA ARG A 123 -4.19 -6.44 -14.40
C ARG A 123 -3.95 -4.97 -14.08
N TRP A 124 -4.74 -4.41 -13.16
CA TRP A 124 -4.51 -3.04 -12.68
C TRP A 124 -3.18 -2.92 -11.94
N THR A 125 -2.48 -1.80 -12.09
CA THR A 125 -1.19 -1.56 -11.42
C THR A 125 -1.32 -1.67 -9.90
N ALA A 126 -2.45 -1.25 -9.33
CA ALA A 126 -2.80 -1.41 -7.92
C ALA A 126 -2.67 -2.86 -7.41
N PHE A 127 -2.93 -3.85 -8.26
CA PHE A 127 -2.91 -5.27 -7.89
C PHE A 127 -1.69 -6.01 -8.44
N SER A 128 -0.84 -5.36 -9.23
CA SER A 128 0.34 -5.96 -9.84
C SER A 128 1.62 -5.73 -9.01
N ALA A 129 1.57 -4.90 -7.97
CA ALA A 129 2.72 -4.65 -7.11
C ALA A 129 2.97 -5.83 -6.16
N ASP A 130 3.97 -6.65 -6.45
CA ASP A 130 4.31 -7.90 -5.73
C ASP A 130 4.47 -7.80 -4.20
N SER A 131 4.56 -6.59 -3.67
CA SER A 131 5.03 -6.37 -2.31
C SER A 131 4.38 -5.25 -1.54
N HIS A 132 3.46 -4.50 -2.15
CA HIS A 132 2.99 -3.25 -1.57
C HIS A 132 1.53 -3.25 -1.12
N GLY A 133 0.93 -4.44 -1.07
CA GLY A 133 -0.49 -4.60 -0.85
C GLY A 133 -1.34 -3.70 -1.75
N ALA A 134 -2.57 -3.43 -1.31
CA ALA A 134 -3.43 -2.43 -1.91
C ALA A 134 -4.44 -1.89 -0.92
N PHE A 135 -4.85 -0.66 -1.13
CA PHE A 135 -6.08 -0.13 -0.58
C PHE A 135 -7.14 -0.15 -1.68
N VAL A 136 -8.31 -0.70 -1.35
CA VAL A 136 -9.47 -0.64 -2.21
C VAL A 136 -10.52 0.18 -1.48
N ASP A 137 -11.08 1.17 -2.14
CA ASP A 137 -12.14 2.00 -1.60
C ASP A 137 -13.33 1.97 -2.56
N ALA A 138 -14.51 1.58 -2.06
CA ALA A 138 -15.76 1.61 -2.79
C ALA A 138 -16.60 2.78 -2.31
N TYR A 139 -17.19 3.54 -3.24
CA TYR A 139 -17.97 4.74 -2.97
C TYR A 139 -19.29 4.69 -3.74
N VAL A 140 -20.36 5.19 -3.13
CA VAL A 140 -21.49 5.74 -3.89
C VAL A 140 -21.36 7.26 -3.82
N ALA A 141 -21.29 7.95 -4.97
CA ALA A 141 -21.03 9.38 -5.01
C ALA A 141 -21.91 10.13 -6.00
N LEU A 142 -22.06 11.44 -5.79
CA LEU A 142 -22.71 12.34 -6.76
C LEU A 142 -21.88 12.46 -8.04
N ARG A 143 -22.51 12.30 -9.20
CA ARG A 143 -21.87 12.41 -10.52
C ARG A 143 -21.68 13.84 -10.97
N ARG A 144 -22.58 14.73 -10.55
CA ARG A 144 -22.62 16.14 -10.94
C ARG A 144 -23.10 16.98 -9.76
N ASP A 145 -22.95 18.29 -9.89
CA ASP A 145 -23.52 19.21 -8.94
C ASP A 145 -25.06 19.14 -8.96
N VAL A 146 -25.67 19.32 -7.80
CA VAL A 146 -27.12 19.31 -7.59
C VAL A 146 -27.52 20.60 -6.91
N ASP A 147 -28.54 21.25 -7.42
CA ASP A 147 -29.08 22.47 -6.80
C ASP A 147 -29.69 22.13 -5.44
N VAL A 148 -29.25 22.88 -4.42
CA VAL A 148 -29.74 22.72 -3.05
C VAL A 148 -30.91 23.65 -2.84
N SER A 149 -32.09 23.09 -2.57
CA SER A 149 -33.20 23.89 -2.08
C SER A 149 -32.84 24.52 -0.73
N PRO A 150 -33.18 25.80 -0.48
CA PRO A 150 -33.03 26.42 0.84
C PRO A 150 -33.67 25.62 2.00
N GLU A 151 -34.64 24.78 1.70
CA GLU A 151 -35.33 23.89 2.65
C GLU A 151 -34.48 22.67 3.05
N GLN A 152 -33.40 22.37 2.32
CA GLN A 152 -32.53 21.20 2.54
C GLN A 152 -31.04 21.59 2.58
N PRO A 153 -30.62 22.51 3.47
CA PRO A 153 -29.26 23.04 3.49
C PRO A 153 -28.17 22.00 3.79
N LEU A 154 -28.56 20.86 4.37
CA LEU A 154 -27.67 19.72 4.65
C LEU A 154 -27.65 18.69 3.54
N ARG A 155 -28.21 18.99 2.36
CA ARG A 155 -28.18 18.09 1.22
C ARG A 155 -26.81 18.13 0.53
N PRO A 156 -26.16 16.97 0.29
CA PRO A 156 -24.99 16.88 -0.57
C PRO A 156 -25.26 17.47 -1.95
N SER A 157 -24.36 18.33 -2.44
CA SER A 157 -24.59 19.09 -3.66
C SER A 157 -23.45 19.11 -4.65
N ARG A 158 -22.24 18.78 -4.21
CA ARG A 158 -21.05 18.84 -5.06
C ARG A 158 -20.77 17.49 -5.72
N ALA A 159 -20.43 17.50 -6.99
CA ALA A 159 -19.93 16.34 -7.70
C ALA A 159 -18.76 15.69 -6.94
N GLY A 160 -18.71 14.36 -6.94
CA GLY A 160 -17.73 13.57 -6.20
C GLY A 160 -17.99 13.49 -4.69
N THR A 161 -19.03 14.14 -4.15
CA THR A 161 -19.42 13.93 -2.75
C THR A 161 -19.90 12.50 -2.59
N TRP A 162 -19.15 11.69 -1.85
CA TRP A 162 -19.55 10.33 -1.52
C TRP A 162 -20.63 10.33 -0.44
N LEU A 163 -21.63 9.47 -0.63
CA LEU A 163 -22.79 9.24 0.22
C LEU A 163 -22.65 7.94 1.02
N ALA A 164 -21.93 6.97 0.46
CA ALA A 164 -21.52 5.73 1.11
C ALA A 164 -20.05 5.46 0.80
N HIS A 165 -19.35 4.83 1.74
CA HIS A 165 -17.92 4.48 1.59
C HIS A 165 -17.62 3.18 2.34
N ALA A 166 -16.94 2.26 1.68
CA ALA A 166 -16.31 1.09 2.29
C ALA A 166 -14.84 1.05 1.91
N ARG A 167 -13.99 0.69 2.86
CA ARG A 167 -12.54 0.62 2.69
C ARG A 167 -12.05 -0.78 2.98
N PHE A 168 -11.13 -1.27 2.17
CA PHE A 168 -10.49 -2.57 2.33
C PHE A 168 -8.98 -2.37 2.24
N ARG A 169 -8.23 -3.19 2.97
CA ARG A 169 -6.76 -3.14 2.92
C ARG A 169 -6.16 -4.53 2.77
N LEU A 170 -5.53 -4.77 1.64
CA LEU A 170 -4.63 -5.89 1.44
C LEU A 170 -3.24 -5.48 1.95
N ARG A 171 -2.68 -6.21 2.91
CA ARG A 171 -1.31 -5.99 3.42
C ARG A 171 -0.43 -7.09 2.87
N CYS A 172 0.66 -6.76 2.17
CA CYS A 172 1.65 -7.77 1.85
C CYS A 172 2.55 -8.03 3.07
N GLU A 173 2.92 -9.29 3.27
CA GLU A 173 3.89 -9.69 4.32
C GLU A 173 5.25 -8.98 4.16
N SER A 174 5.64 -8.67 2.93
CA SER A 174 6.87 -7.94 2.62
C SER A 174 6.82 -6.43 2.91
N ASP A 175 5.64 -5.88 3.22
CA ASP A 175 5.39 -4.43 3.15
C ASP A 175 5.42 -3.71 4.51
N ALA A 176 5.21 -4.45 5.60
CA ALA A 176 4.95 -3.82 6.89
C ALA A 176 6.16 -3.84 7.85
N GLU A 177 7.17 -4.69 7.60
CA GLU A 177 8.15 -4.99 8.66
C GLU A 177 9.59 -4.68 8.27
N LEU A 178 10.00 -4.87 7.01
CA LEU A 178 11.43 -4.76 6.66
C LEU A 178 12.00 -3.34 6.78
N PHE A 179 11.25 -2.32 6.38
CA PHE A 179 11.76 -0.95 6.30
C PHE A 179 10.69 0.05 6.70
N ARG A 180 10.93 0.75 7.81
CA ARG A 180 10.08 1.83 8.29
C ARG A 180 10.95 2.99 8.77
N PRO A 181 11.12 4.05 7.95
CA PRO A 181 11.92 5.19 8.35
C PRO A 181 11.30 5.89 9.56
N LEU A 182 12.13 6.22 10.54
CA LEU A 182 11.80 6.99 11.72
C LEU A 182 12.28 8.44 11.53
N PRO A 183 11.51 9.45 11.97
CA PRO A 183 11.95 10.83 11.90
C PRO A 183 13.16 11.05 12.80
N LEU A 184 14.20 11.67 12.26
CA LEU A 184 15.40 12.12 12.96
C LEU A 184 15.24 13.61 13.25
N ASP A 185 14.82 13.95 14.45
CA ASP A 185 14.72 15.33 14.92
C ASP A 185 15.97 15.76 15.70
N GLU A 186 15.98 16.99 16.20
CA GLU A 186 17.12 17.55 16.93
C GLU A 186 17.38 16.84 18.27
N GLU A 187 16.34 16.28 18.90
CA GLU A 187 16.48 15.52 20.15
C GLU A 187 17.14 14.16 19.85
N ASP A 188 16.67 13.45 18.83
CA ASP A 188 17.26 12.19 18.38
C ASP A 188 18.70 12.37 17.89
N ARG A 189 19.01 13.46 17.16
CA ARG A 189 20.38 13.76 16.74
C ARG A 189 21.32 13.92 17.93
N LYS A 190 20.88 14.61 18.98
CA LYS A 190 21.67 14.79 20.21
C LYS A 190 21.85 13.46 20.95
N ARG A 191 20.77 12.68 21.08
CA ARG A 191 20.80 11.35 21.71
C ARG A 191 21.77 10.41 21.01
N LEU A 192 21.76 10.41 19.68
CA LEU A 192 22.60 9.55 18.83
C LEU A 192 23.98 10.17 18.52
N GLN A 193 24.27 11.37 19.04
CA GLN A 193 25.53 12.11 18.79
C GLN A 193 25.84 12.33 17.29
N LEU A 194 24.79 12.55 16.49
CA LEU A 194 24.91 12.72 15.05
C LEU A 194 25.16 14.18 14.67
N PRO A 195 25.95 14.44 13.61
CA PRO A 195 26.06 15.77 13.02
C PRO A 195 24.71 16.33 12.58
N LYS A 196 24.56 17.67 12.64
CA LYS A 196 23.33 18.36 12.25
C LYS A 196 22.92 18.10 10.79
N GLY A 197 23.89 17.85 9.90
CA GLY A 197 23.66 17.60 8.47
C GLY A 197 23.33 16.15 8.11
N THR A 198 23.22 15.23 9.08
CA THR A 198 22.96 13.81 8.79
C THR A 198 21.59 13.64 8.14
N VAL A 199 21.55 13.10 6.91
CA VAL A 199 20.29 12.89 6.17
C VAL A 199 19.60 11.60 6.60
N SER A 200 20.36 10.53 6.81
CA SER A 200 19.87 9.26 7.32
C SER A 200 20.94 8.56 8.16
N PHE A 201 20.52 7.67 9.06
CA PHE A 201 21.40 6.89 9.92
C PHE A 201 20.73 5.56 10.30
N THR A 202 21.46 4.46 10.15
CA THR A 202 20.99 3.13 10.60
C THR A 202 21.59 2.81 11.96
N GLU A 203 20.74 2.74 12.99
CA GLU A 203 21.11 2.28 14.32
C GLU A 203 20.86 0.77 14.39
N VAL A 204 21.93 -0.03 14.36
CA VAL A 204 21.85 -1.48 14.57
C VAL A 204 21.89 -1.74 16.06
N ALA A 205 20.73 -2.02 16.66
CA ALA A 205 20.56 -2.15 18.10
C ALA A 205 20.80 -3.58 18.60
N ASN A 206 20.44 -4.58 17.78
CA ASN A 206 20.68 -5.99 18.06
C ASN A 206 21.33 -6.65 16.84
N ASP A 207 21.73 -7.91 17.01
CA ASP A 207 22.22 -8.71 15.91
C ASP A 207 21.15 -8.82 14.80
N VAL A 208 21.52 -8.44 13.59
CA VAL A 208 20.64 -8.52 12.41
C VAL A 208 20.38 -9.97 11.99
N ALA A 209 21.21 -10.91 12.46
CA ALA A 209 21.03 -12.35 12.31
C ALA A 209 20.15 -12.97 13.40
N ASP A 210 19.85 -12.27 14.50
CA ASP A 210 19.01 -12.83 15.58
C ASP A 210 17.53 -12.94 15.15
N PRO A 211 16.97 -14.16 15.02
CA PRO A 211 15.58 -14.37 14.62
C PRO A 211 14.59 -13.82 15.65
N SER A 212 14.98 -13.72 16.92
CA SER A 212 14.10 -13.26 18.01
C SER A 212 13.94 -11.73 18.04
N ALA A 213 14.96 -10.99 17.61
CA ALA A 213 14.91 -9.53 17.49
C ALA A 213 14.21 -9.08 16.19
N GLY A 214 14.31 -9.88 15.13
CA GLY A 214 13.61 -9.66 13.86
C GLY A 214 13.88 -8.26 13.31
N VAL A 215 12.82 -7.48 13.05
CA VAL A 215 12.95 -6.14 12.45
C VAL A 215 13.34 -5.05 13.45
N GLU A 216 13.31 -5.35 14.75
CA GLU A 216 13.80 -4.42 15.78
C GLU A 216 15.33 -4.42 15.90
N SER A 217 16.02 -5.33 15.20
CA SER A 217 17.49 -5.36 15.16
C SER A 217 18.12 -4.09 14.58
N ALA A 218 17.39 -3.36 13.72
CA ALA A 218 17.87 -2.10 13.17
C ALA A 218 16.76 -1.05 13.09
N ARG A 219 17.13 0.21 13.34
CA ARG A 219 16.26 1.38 13.19
C ARG A 219 16.83 2.31 12.15
N PHE A 220 16.02 2.66 11.15
CA PHE A 220 16.43 3.59 10.09
C PHE A 220 15.92 4.99 10.38
N TRP A 221 16.80 5.87 10.83
CA TRP A 221 16.50 7.27 11.11
C TRP A 221 16.70 8.11 9.85
N VAL A 222 15.76 9.01 9.55
CA VAL A 222 15.80 9.91 8.39
C VAL A 222 15.41 11.31 8.81
N ASP A 223 16.14 12.32 8.33
CA ASP A 223 15.84 13.72 8.61
C ASP A 223 14.34 14.03 8.49
N LYS A 224 13.78 14.62 9.56
CA LYS A 224 12.34 14.87 9.67
C LYS A 224 11.83 15.77 8.53
N ALA A 225 12.58 16.82 8.17
CA ALA A 225 12.15 17.73 7.11
C ALA A 225 12.17 17.04 5.74
N LEU A 226 13.12 16.14 5.50
CA LEU A 226 13.12 15.29 4.31
C LEU A 226 11.90 14.37 4.27
N LEU A 227 11.57 13.67 5.36
CA LEU A 227 10.38 12.82 5.42
C LEU A 227 9.08 13.62 5.20
N GLU A 228 8.97 14.80 5.79
CA GLU A 228 7.83 15.71 5.58
C GLU A 228 7.75 16.19 4.12
N ALA A 229 8.87 16.52 3.49
CA ALA A 229 8.94 16.90 2.09
C ALA A 229 8.53 15.75 1.16
N ILE A 230 9.01 14.53 1.44
CA ILE A 230 8.59 13.31 0.74
C ILE A 230 7.09 13.14 0.89
N ASP A 231 6.52 13.22 2.10
CA ASP A 231 5.08 13.00 2.27
C ASP A 231 4.24 14.05 1.53
N ALA A 232 4.63 15.33 1.65
CA ALA A 232 4.00 16.46 0.98
C ALA A 232 3.99 16.30 -0.55
N GLN A 233 5.01 15.64 -1.10
CA GLN A 233 5.17 15.42 -2.54
C GLN A 233 5.02 13.96 -2.96
N ALA A 234 4.49 13.04 -2.15
CA ALA A 234 4.76 11.63 -2.45
C ALA A 234 4.07 11.00 -3.67
N ARG A 235 3.40 11.81 -4.50
CA ARG A 235 2.99 11.43 -5.87
C ARG A 235 4.05 11.78 -6.92
N SER A 236 5.10 12.50 -6.57
CA SER A 236 6.14 12.91 -7.51
C SER A 236 7.11 11.75 -7.79
N PRO A 237 7.63 11.65 -9.03
CA PRO A 237 8.71 10.72 -9.36
C PRO A 237 9.92 10.87 -8.43
N TRP A 238 10.23 12.12 -8.05
CA TRP A 238 11.29 12.43 -7.08
C TRP A 238 11.07 11.73 -5.74
N ALA A 239 9.86 11.78 -5.17
CA ALA A 239 9.59 11.20 -3.86
C ALA A 239 9.71 9.67 -3.89
N ALA A 240 9.24 9.05 -4.97
CA ALA A 240 9.42 7.62 -5.21
C ALA A 240 10.90 7.25 -5.33
N HIS A 241 11.69 8.05 -6.06
CA HIS A 241 13.13 7.84 -6.18
C HIS A 241 13.83 7.94 -4.82
N VAL A 242 13.54 8.96 -4.00
CA VAL A 242 14.15 9.11 -2.67
C VAL A 242 13.77 7.96 -1.75
N GLN A 243 12.52 7.49 -1.79
CA GLN A 243 12.10 6.31 -1.02
C GLN A 243 12.85 5.03 -1.42
N ARG A 244 13.05 4.81 -2.73
CA ARG A 244 13.85 3.67 -3.22
C ARG A 244 15.31 3.81 -2.78
N GLN A 245 15.88 5.01 -2.84
CA GLN A 245 17.24 5.28 -2.37
C GLN A 245 17.39 5.00 -0.87
N MET A 246 16.44 5.46 -0.05
CA MET A 246 16.46 5.21 1.39
C MET A 246 16.37 3.71 1.72
N MET A 247 15.50 2.96 1.02
CA MET A 247 15.43 1.50 1.15
C MET A 247 16.78 0.87 0.79
N ALA A 248 17.38 1.23 -0.34
CA ALA A 248 18.66 0.67 -0.76
C ALA A 248 19.80 0.97 0.23
N SER A 249 19.83 2.18 0.80
CA SER A 249 20.78 2.54 1.86
C SER A 249 20.57 1.68 3.11
N PHE A 250 19.33 1.51 3.57
CA PHE A 250 19.04 0.64 4.71
C PHE A 250 19.46 -0.81 4.47
N LEU A 251 19.12 -1.38 3.32
CA LEU A 251 19.53 -2.74 2.96
C LEU A 251 21.06 -2.87 2.94
N THR A 252 21.76 -1.85 2.43
CA THR A 252 23.23 -1.79 2.43
C THR A 252 23.79 -1.82 3.84
N ASP A 253 23.23 -1.02 4.76
CA ASP A 253 23.68 -0.95 6.14
C ASP A 253 23.44 -2.28 6.88
N VAL A 254 22.30 -2.94 6.65
CA VAL A 254 22.00 -4.27 7.22
C VAL A 254 22.97 -5.34 6.69
N ILE A 255 23.23 -5.36 5.38
CA ILE A 255 24.19 -6.29 4.76
C ILE A 255 25.59 -6.06 5.33
N ALA A 256 26.03 -4.80 5.43
CA ALA A 256 27.33 -4.44 5.98
C ALA A 256 27.47 -4.83 7.45
N ALA A 257 26.43 -4.60 8.26
CA ALA A 257 26.41 -4.99 9.66
C ALA A 257 26.51 -6.52 9.83
N HIS A 258 25.79 -7.29 9.00
CA HIS A 258 25.88 -8.74 9.00
C HIS A 258 27.29 -9.21 8.61
N ALA A 259 27.83 -8.72 7.49
CA ALA A 259 29.15 -9.11 7.00
C ALA A 259 30.27 -8.79 8.00
N ALA A 260 30.20 -7.62 8.67
CA ALA A 260 31.17 -7.23 9.69
C ALA A 260 31.16 -8.20 10.88
N ARG A 261 29.98 -8.65 11.32
CA ARG A 261 29.85 -9.63 12.41
C ARG A 261 30.44 -10.99 12.03
N GLU A 262 30.13 -11.45 10.82
CA GLU A 262 30.58 -12.76 10.32
C GLU A 262 32.10 -12.80 10.09
N ALA A 263 32.71 -11.67 9.76
CA ALA A 263 34.16 -11.57 9.63
C ALA A 263 34.90 -11.88 10.95
N ASP A 264 34.23 -11.67 12.09
CA ASP A 264 34.77 -11.93 13.43
C ASP A 264 34.34 -13.29 14.01
N ALA A 265 33.47 -14.04 13.32
CA ALA A 265 32.88 -15.28 13.82
C ALA A 265 33.57 -16.54 13.24
N ASP A 266 34.18 -17.36 14.10
CA ASP A 266 34.72 -18.69 13.76
C ASP A 266 33.64 -19.80 13.85
N GLY A 267 32.48 -19.54 13.25
CA GLY A 267 31.32 -20.43 13.28
C GLY A 267 31.04 -21.15 11.94
N PRO A 268 30.26 -22.24 11.94
CA PRO A 268 29.68 -22.78 10.71
C PRO A 268 28.73 -21.76 10.08
N ASP A 269 28.67 -21.72 8.74
CA ASP A 269 27.74 -20.86 8.02
C ASP A 269 26.28 -21.24 8.38
N ASP A 270 25.54 -20.31 8.99
CA ASP A 270 24.09 -20.47 9.23
C ASP A 270 23.31 -20.63 7.92
N ALA A 271 22.30 -21.51 7.90
CA ALA A 271 21.41 -21.67 6.77
C ALA A 271 20.27 -20.64 6.82
N TYR A 272 19.66 -20.36 5.66
CA TYR A 272 18.53 -19.45 5.55
C TYR A 272 17.37 -19.83 6.47
N GLU A 273 17.08 -21.13 6.63
CA GLU A 273 15.97 -21.57 7.49
C GLU A 273 16.17 -21.21 8.97
N ASP A 274 17.41 -21.14 9.44
CA ASP A 274 17.75 -20.73 10.80
C ASP A 274 17.58 -19.21 10.98
N LEU A 275 17.78 -18.46 9.90
CA LEU A 275 17.78 -16.99 9.89
C LEU A 275 16.51 -16.37 9.30
N LYS A 276 15.55 -17.15 8.80
CA LYS A 276 14.43 -16.61 7.99
C LYS A 276 13.58 -15.54 8.69
N GLU A 277 13.52 -15.58 10.03
CA GLU A 277 12.79 -14.59 10.82
C GLU A 277 13.63 -13.37 11.21
N SER A 278 14.96 -13.46 11.12
CA SER A 278 15.87 -12.36 11.40
C SER A 278 15.80 -11.28 10.32
N LEU A 279 16.36 -10.10 10.62
CA LEU A 279 16.38 -9.00 9.66
C LEU A 279 17.16 -9.38 8.39
N ILE A 280 18.34 -9.99 8.53
CA ILE A 280 19.15 -10.39 7.38
C ILE A 280 18.50 -11.52 6.58
N GLY A 281 17.81 -12.49 7.22
CA GLY A 281 17.07 -13.51 6.50
C GLY A 281 15.95 -12.91 5.66
N ARG A 282 15.21 -11.94 6.21
CA ARG A 282 14.18 -11.22 5.45
C ARG A 282 14.77 -10.39 4.30
N VAL A 283 15.95 -9.80 4.46
CA VAL A 283 16.71 -9.14 3.38
C VAL A 283 17.12 -10.15 2.31
N ALA A 284 17.68 -11.30 2.69
CA ALA A 284 18.06 -12.36 1.75
C ALA A 284 16.86 -12.87 0.95
N ARG A 285 15.71 -13.09 1.61
CA ARG A 285 14.43 -13.41 0.96
C ARG A 285 14.03 -12.35 -0.06
N LEU A 286 14.07 -11.07 0.33
CA LEU A 286 13.73 -9.95 -0.55
C LEU A 286 14.60 -9.94 -1.82
N LEU A 287 15.91 -10.09 -1.66
CA LEU A 287 16.86 -10.09 -2.77
C LEU A 287 16.69 -11.33 -3.67
N ALA A 288 16.55 -12.52 -3.08
CA ALA A 288 16.37 -13.78 -3.81
C ALA A 288 15.08 -13.79 -4.63
N ASP A 289 13.95 -13.40 -4.03
CA ASP A 289 12.63 -13.48 -4.64
C ASP A 289 12.46 -12.46 -5.80
N ARG A 290 13.19 -11.34 -5.75
CA ARG A 290 13.13 -10.24 -6.74
C ARG A 290 14.26 -10.20 -7.76
N SER A 291 15.32 -10.97 -7.55
CA SER A 291 16.41 -11.12 -8.53
C SER A 291 15.91 -11.75 -9.83
N LYS A 292 16.52 -11.39 -10.96
CA LYS A 292 16.29 -12.02 -12.28
C LYS A 292 17.62 -12.56 -12.84
N PRO A 293 17.80 -13.89 -12.98
CA PRO A 293 16.89 -14.96 -12.55
C PRO A 293 16.73 -15.01 -11.03
N ARG A 294 15.64 -15.62 -10.55
CA ARG A 294 15.45 -15.88 -9.12
C ARG A 294 16.62 -16.71 -8.60
N ARG A 295 17.12 -16.34 -7.43
CA ARG A 295 18.24 -17.01 -6.78
C ARG A 295 17.76 -17.84 -5.61
N ASP A 296 18.56 -18.83 -5.24
CA ASP A 296 18.36 -19.52 -3.97
C ASP A 296 18.66 -18.56 -2.80
N ARG A 297 17.96 -18.74 -1.68
CA ARG A 297 18.06 -17.84 -0.53
C ARG A 297 19.34 -18.09 0.27
N ASP A 298 19.80 -19.34 0.33
CA ASP A 298 21.09 -19.69 0.93
C ASP A 298 22.25 -19.08 0.13
N ASP A 299 22.16 -19.11 -1.21
CA ASP A 299 23.14 -18.47 -2.08
C ASP A 299 23.21 -16.96 -1.83
N VAL A 300 22.06 -16.28 -1.73
CA VAL A 300 22.02 -14.84 -1.45
C VAL A 300 22.61 -14.53 -0.08
N LEU A 301 22.25 -15.31 0.95
CA LEU A 301 22.79 -15.13 2.28
C LEU A 301 24.31 -15.37 2.32
N HIS A 302 24.81 -16.35 1.57
CA HIS A 302 26.25 -16.58 1.41
C HIS A 302 26.94 -15.38 0.72
N ILE A 303 26.30 -14.78 -0.29
CA ILE A 303 26.82 -13.56 -0.95
C ILE A 303 26.83 -12.38 0.02
N CYS A 304 25.76 -12.16 0.82
CA CYS A 304 25.73 -11.12 1.84
C CYS A 304 26.92 -11.20 2.81
N ARG A 305 27.41 -12.42 3.09
CA ARG A 305 28.55 -12.67 3.98
C ARG A 305 29.90 -12.51 3.28
N ARG A 306 30.09 -13.18 2.14
CA ARG A 306 31.40 -13.32 1.47
C ARG A 306 31.71 -12.18 0.51
N ASP A 307 30.70 -11.59 -0.10
CA ASP A 307 30.82 -10.49 -1.06
C ASP A 307 29.70 -9.46 -0.82
N PRO A 308 29.77 -8.70 0.30
CA PRO A 308 28.76 -7.71 0.64
C PRO A 308 28.62 -6.62 -0.44
N ALA A 309 29.68 -6.33 -1.20
CA ALA A 309 29.62 -5.38 -2.32
C ALA A 309 28.70 -5.89 -3.44
N MET A 310 28.77 -7.19 -3.78
CA MET A 310 27.85 -7.81 -4.73
C MET A 310 26.42 -7.86 -4.20
N ALA A 311 26.22 -8.19 -2.92
CA ALA A 311 24.90 -8.16 -2.31
C ALA A 311 24.26 -6.76 -2.34
N VAL A 312 25.07 -5.71 -2.10
CA VAL A 312 24.64 -4.31 -2.24
C VAL A 312 24.23 -3.99 -3.66
N ALA A 313 24.98 -4.47 -4.67
CA ALA A 313 24.59 -4.29 -6.07
C ALA A 313 23.23 -4.94 -6.37
N PHE A 314 22.94 -6.12 -5.82
CA PHE A 314 21.62 -6.74 -5.94
C PHE A 314 20.54 -5.95 -5.21
N ALA A 315 20.82 -5.41 -4.03
CA ALA A 315 19.87 -4.56 -3.30
C ALA A 315 19.49 -3.32 -4.11
N GLN A 316 20.45 -2.69 -4.78
CA GLN A 316 20.24 -1.53 -5.64
C GLN A 316 19.37 -1.88 -6.88
N ASP A 317 19.65 -3.02 -7.52
CA ASP A 317 18.86 -3.52 -8.66
C ASP A 317 17.42 -3.84 -8.24
N VAL A 318 17.25 -4.54 -7.13
CA VAL A 318 15.93 -4.90 -6.55
C VAL A 318 15.12 -3.67 -6.15
N CYS A 319 15.79 -2.59 -5.73
CA CYS A 319 15.15 -1.29 -5.46
C CYS A 319 14.85 -0.50 -6.73
N ALA A 320 15.25 -0.98 -7.91
CA ALA A 320 15.09 -0.34 -9.21
C ALA A 320 15.58 1.12 -9.23
N LEU A 321 16.75 1.38 -8.63
CA LEU A 321 17.29 2.73 -8.49
C LEU A 321 17.53 3.39 -9.85
N LEU A 322 18.16 2.69 -10.79
CA LEU A 322 18.52 3.26 -12.10
C LEU A 322 17.29 3.68 -12.92
N PRO A 323 16.25 2.82 -13.10
CA PRO A 323 14.99 3.26 -13.72
C PRO A 323 14.37 4.47 -13.02
N ALA A 324 14.39 4.51 -11.68
CA ALA A 324 13.84 5.62 -10.91
C ALA A 324 14.57 6.95 -11.18
N VAL A 325 15.90 6.90 -11.29
CA VAL A 325 16.71 8.08 -11.61
C VAL A 325 16.34 8.59 -13.00
N LEU A 326 16.29 7.71 -14.00
CA LEU A 326 15.97 8.08 -15.39
C LEU A 326 14.57 8.71 -15.49
N GLU A 327 13.55 8.09 -14.90
CA GLU A 327 12.18 8.64 -14.83
C GLU A 327 12.15 10.03 -14.18
N SER A 328 12.95 10.25 -13.13
CA SER A 328 13.00 11.54 -12.43
C SER A 328 13.65 12.65 -13.27
N LEU A 329 14.62 12.31 -14.11
CA LEU A 329 15.30 13.25 -15.01
C LEU A 329 14.39 13.65 -16.18
N GLU A 330 13.63 12.69 -16.73
CA GLU A 330 12.69 12.93 -17.83
C GLU A 330 11.48 13.78 -17.40
N SER A 331 11.06 13.69 -16.12
CA SER A 331 9.90 14.45 -15.60
C SER A 331 10.10 15.96 -15.43
N LYS A 332 11.28 16.49 -15.79
CA LYS A 332 11.64 17.91 -15.68
C LYS A 332 11.54 18.70 -16.99
N GLU A 333 11.18 18.05 -18.10
CA GLU A 333 10.84 18.69 -19.38
C GLU A 333 9.33 18.91 -19.54
#